data_AF-A0A2A5Y0A3-F1
#
_entry.id   AF-A0A2A5Y0A3-F1
#
_cell.length_a   1.000
_cell.length_b   1.000
_cell.length_c   1.000
_cell.angle_alpha   90.00
_cell.angle_beta   90.00
_cell.angle_gamma   90.00
#
_symmetry.space_group_name_H-M   'P 1'
#
loop_
_entity.id
_entity.type
_entity.pdbx_description
1 polymer ?
#
loop_
_entity_poly.entity_id
_entity_poly.type
_entity_poly.pdbx_seq_one_letter_code
_entity_poly.pdbx_strand_id
1 'polypeptide(L)'
;MKLIVFCFLFFFQDLAQAGNWCKVVYNKDITPGNLEEQISKCRNSDNFFIAIHTSYNNSGHLLNSLISEFCDLRKNVLKSEPRPRDPYFTAVCEFRKHFLRK
;
A
#
# COMPACT_ATOMS: atom_id res chain seq x y z
N MET A 1 -5.51 25.52 46.11
CA MET A 1 -5.66 25.74 44.66
C MET A 1 -4.33 25.44 43.94
N LYS A 2 -3.93 24.16 43.85
CA LYS A 2 -2.63 23.77 43.24
C LYS A 2 -2.59 22.33 42.68
N LEU A 3 -3.74 21.70 42.47
CA LEU A 3 -3.82 20.27 42.14
C LEU A 3 -4.79 19.93 40.99
N ILE A 4 -5.20 20.92 40.20
CA ILE A 4 -6.16 20.72 39.10
C ILE A 4 -5.47 20.81 37.71
N VAL A 5 -4.23 21.28 37.64
CA VAL A 5 -3.57 21.57 36.34
C VAL A 5 -2.88 20.35 35.72
N PHE A 6 -2.74 19.22 36.44
CA PHE A 6 -2.01 18.06 35.92
C PHE A 6 -2.87 17.00 35.19
N CYS A 7 -4.19 17.22 35.07
CA CYS A 7 -5.11 16.25 34.46
C CYS A 7 -5.46 16.54 32.99
N PHE A 8 -4.91 17.59 32.38
CA PHE A 8 -5.25 18.00 31.01
C PHE A 8 -4.31 17.50 29.90
N LEU A 9 -3.31 16.66 30.23
CA LEU A 9 -2.32 16.17 29.25
C LEU A 9 -2.63 14.78 28.69
N PHE A 10 -3.72 14.12 29.09
CA PHE A 10 -4.09 12.79 28.58
C PHE A 10 -5.17 12.79 27.50
N PHE A 11 -5.63 13.95 27.01
CA PHE A 11 -6.81 14.04 26.14
C PHE A 11 -6.55 14.12 24.62
N PHE A 12 -5.31 13.95 24.15
CA PHE A 12 -5.03 14.16 22.73
C PHE A 12 -4.03 13.17 22.14
N GLN A 13 -4.36 11.88 22.03
CA GLN A 13 -3.71 11.00 21.04
C GLN A 13 -4.64 9.91 20.47
N ASP A 14 -5.88 10.24 20.10
CA ASP A 14 -6.55 9.48 19.02
C ASP A 14 -6.03 9.99 17.66
N LEU A 15 -4.72 9.89 17.45
CA LEU A 15 -4.16 10.00 16.12
C LEU A 15 -4.52 8.68 15.46
N ALA A 16 -5.64 8.65 14.73
CA ALA A 16 -6.00 7.55 13.85
C ALA A 16 -4.85 7.37 12.84
N GLN A 17 -3.87 6.55 13.21
CA GLN A 17 -2.70 6.27 12.41
C GLN A 17 -3.22 5.44 11.23
N ALA A 18 -3.48 6.11 10.11
CA ALA A 18 -3.70 5.40 8.85
C ALA A 18 -2.49 4.47 8.67
N GLY A 19 -2.76 3.18 8.47
CA GLY A 19 -1.70 2.18 8.33
C GLY A 19 -0.66 2.63 7.29
N ASN A 20 0.61 2.30 7.50
CA ASN A 20 1.68 2.74 6.62
C ASN A 20 1.43 2.30 5.16
N TRP A 21 1.58 3.24 4.23
CA TRP A 21 1.37 2.98 2.80
C TRP A 21 2.71 2.74 2.11
N CYS A 22 2.77 1.72 1.26
CA CYS A 22 3.84 1.57 0.29
C CYS A 22 3.31 1.68 -1.13
N LYS A 23 4.09 2.35 -1.98
CA LYS A 23 3.76 2.60 -3.38
C LYS A 23 4.89 2.07 -4.25
N VAL A 24 4.54 1.19 -5.20
CA VAL A 24 5.45 0.68 -6.22
C VAL A 24 4.91 1.06 -7.58
N VAL A 25 5.75 1.68 -8.42
CA VAL A 25 5.40 1.96 -9.80
C VAL A 25 6.50 1.41 -10.69
N TYR A 26 6.15 0.46 -11.56
CA TYR A 26 7.03 -0.07 -12.58
C TYR A 26 6.70 0.58 -13.92
N ASN A 27 7.33 1.73 -14.14
CA ASN A 27 7.17 2.56 -15.33
C ASN A 27 8.26 2.25 -16.37
N LYS A 28 8.04 2.57 -17.65
CA LYS A 28 8.88 2.20 -18.81
C LYS A 28 10.40 2.33 -18.59
N ASP A 29 10.83 3.34 -17.85
CA ASP A 29 12.24 3.70 -17.67
C ASP A 29 12.87 3.07 -16.42
N ILE A 30 12.15 2.18 -15.73
CA ILE A 30 12.60 1.54 -14.50
C ILE A 30 13.18 0.17 -14.82
N THR A 31 14.33 -0.13 -14.22
CA THR A 31 14.97 -1.45 -14.37
C THR A 31 14.39 -2.47 -13.39
N PRO A 32 14.53 -3.78 -13.65
CA PRO A 32 14.12 -4.82 -12.71
C PRO A 32 14.74 -4.65 -11.31
N GLY A 33 16.01 -4.21 -11.22
CA GLY A 33 16.66 -3.97 -9.93
C GLY A 33 16.04 -2.81 -9.15
N ASN A 34 15.60 -1.75 -9.83
CA ASN A 34 14.88 -0.65 -9.18
C ASN A 34 13.49 -1.07 -8.69
N LEU A 35 12.83 -2.00 -9.40
CA LEU A 35 11.57 -2.58 -8.95
C LEU A 35 11.78 -3.38 -7.67
N GLU A 36 12.78 -4.26 -7.65
CA GLU A 36 13.14 -5.06 -6.47
C GLU A 36 13.47 -4.17 -5.26
N GLU A 37 14.22 -3.09 -5.49
CA GLU A 37 14.53 -2.12 -4.44
C GLU A 37 13.27 -1.47 -3.86
N GLN A 38 12.32 -1.04 -4.71
CA GLN A 38 11.04 -0.48 -4.25
C GLN A 38 10.24 -1.52 -3.44
N ILE A 39 10.17 -2.75 -3.94
CA ILE A 39 9.41 -3.84 -3.31
C ILE A 39 10.01 -4.22 -1.95
N SER A 40 11.34 -4.25 -1.82
CA SER A 40 12.02 -4.59 -0.56
C SER A 40 11.62 -3.65 0.59
N LYS A 41 11.31 -2.38 0.28
CA LYS A 41 10.85 -1.36 1.23
C LYS A 41 9.38 -1.55 1.63
N CYS A 42 8.61 -2.33 0.89
CA CYS A 42 7.16 -2.52 1.11
C CYS A 42 6.79 -3.71 2.00
N ARG A 43 7.75 -4.55 2.41
CA ARG A 43 7.48 -5.84 3.09
C ARG A 43 6.62 -5.71 4.36
N ASN A 44 6.74 -4.59 5.07
CA ASN A 44 6.05 -4.33 6.33
C ASN A 44 4.97 -3.24 6.20
N SER A 45 4.44 -3.04 4.99
CA SER A 45 3.38 -2.06 4.75
C SER A 45 1.99 -2.62 5.00
N ASP A 46 1.19 -1.81 5.66
CA ASP A 46 -0.20 -2.04 5.99
C ASP A 46 -1.04 -1.99 4.73
N ASN A 47 -0.77 -0.98 3.90
CA ASN A 47 -1.43 -0.76 2.63
C ASN A 47 -0.40 -0.75 1.50
N PHE A 48 -0.72 -1.40 0.40
CA PHE A 48 0.19 -1.58 -0.73
C PHE A 48 -0.48 -1.16 -2.03
N PHE A 49 0.09 -0.17 -2.72
CA PHE A 49 -0.28 0.21 -4.07
C PHE A 49 0.80 -0.28 -5.04
N ILE A 50 0.38 -0.90 -6.12
CA ILE A 50 1.26 -1.28 -7.22
C ILE A 50 0.66 -0.89 -8.57
N ALA A 51 1.49 -0.33 -9.44
CA ALA A 51 1.16 -0.08 -10.84
C ALA A 51 2.28 -0.60 -11.76
N ILE A 52 1.92 -1.33 -12.81
CA ILE A 52 2.85 -1.90 -13.78
C ILE A 52 2.44 -1.47 -15.18
N HIS A 53 3.34 -0.79 -15.88
CA HIS A 53 3.08 -0.30 -17.22
C HIS A 53 2.92 -1.47 -18.21
N THR A 54 2.03 -1.35 -19.19
CA THR A 54 1.73 -2.42 -20.18
C THR A 54 2.86 -2.72 -21.16
N SER A 55 3.89 -1.88 -21.22
CA SER A 55 5.08 -2.08 -22.07
C SER A 55 5.91 -3.29 -21.66
N TYR A 56 5.75 -3.79 -20.43
CA TYR A 56 6.44 -4.97 -19.98
C TYR A 56 5.68 -6.23 -20.40
N ASN A 57 6.41 -7.19 -20.98
CA ASN A 57 5.89 -8.52 -21.26
C ASN A 57 5.33 -9.13 -19.99
N ASN A 58 4.12 -9.70 -20.08
CA ASN A 58 3.44 -10.34 -18.97
C ASN A 58 3.17 -9.43 -17.75
N SER A 59 3.05 -8.11 -17.95
CA SER A 59 2.74 -7.12 -16.90
C SER A 59 1.55 -7.50 -16.01
N GLY A 60 0.48 -8.06 -16.58
CA GLY A 60 -0.65 -8.58 -15.81
C GLY A 60 -0.32 -9.80 -14.94
N HIS A 61 0.51 -10.73 -15.43
CA HIS A 61 0.98 -11.85 -14.62
C HIS A 61 1.91 -11.39 -13.50
N LEU A 62 2.83 -10.47 -13.80
CA LEU A 62 3.72 -9.88 -12.80
C LEU A 62 2.92 -9.19 -11.69
N LEU A 63 1.86 -8.44 -12.05
CA LEU A 63 0.96 -7.83 -11.08
C LEU A 63 0.33 -8.90 -10.18
N ASN A 64 -0.18 -10.00 -10.74
CA ASN A 64 -0.80 -11.07 -9.97
C ASN A 64 0.20 -11.77 -9.03
N SER A 65 1.44 -11.99 -9.47
CA SER A 65 2.50 -12.54 -8.60
C SER A 65 2.78 -11.60 -7.42
N LEU A 66 2.91 -10.29 -7.65
CA LEU A 66 3.17 -9.32 -6.59
C LEU A 66 1.97 -9.16 -5.64
N ILE A 67 0.74 -9.25 -6.16
CA ILE A 67 -0.45 -9.32 -5.31
C ILE A 67 -0.39 -10.56 -4.41
N SER A 68 -0.04 -11.73 -4.96
CA SER A 68 0.03 -12.96 -4.16
C SER A 68 1.10 -12.90 -3.06
N GLU A 69 2.16 -12.13 -3.26
CA GLU A 69 3.25 -11.97 -2.30
C GLU A 69 2.95 -10.91 -1.23
N PHE A 70 2.39 -9.75 -1.59
CA PHE A 70 2.25 -8.60 -0.70
C PHE A 70 0.83 -8.38 -0.14
N CYS A 71 -0.16 -9.03 -0.72
CA CYS A 71 -1.57 -8.87 -0.37
C CYS A 71 -2.11 -10.13 0.30
N ASP A 72 -1.80 -10.29 1.58
CA ASP A 72 -2.26 -11.42 2.38
C ASP A 72 -3.81 -11.49 2.51
N LEU A 73 -4.31 -12.58 3.09
CA LEU A 73 -5.75 -12.85 3.23
C LEU A 73 -6.51 -11.80 4.08
N ARG A 74 -5.79 -10.95 4.83
CA ARG A 74 -6.36 -9.92 5.69
C ARG A 74 -6.60 -8.61 4.92
N LYS A 75 -6.11 -8.52 3.68
CA LYS A 75 -6.24 -7.33 2.82
C LYS A 75 -7.39 -7.49 1.81
N ASN A 76 -8.04 -6.38 1.49
CA ASN A 76 -8.92 -6.25 0.34
C ASN A 76 -8.08 -5.89 -0.87
N VAL A 77 -8.31 -6.58 -1.99
CA VAL A 77 -7.59 -6.32 -3.25
C VAL A 77 -8.55 -5.67 -4.24
N LEU A 78 -8.24 -4.44 -4.62
CA LEU A 78 -8.91 -3.72 -5.71
C LEU A 78 -7.96 -3.70 -6.90
N LYS A 79 -8.43 -4.13 -8.07
CA LYS A 79 -7.62 -4.14 -9.30
C LYS A 79 -8.24 -3.27 -10.38
N SER A 80 -7.41 -2.69 -11.24
CA SER A 80 -7.86 -2.05 -12.47
C SER A 80 -7.12 -2.61 -13.67
N GLU A 81 -7.84 -2.66 -14.79
CA GLU A 81 -7.29 -2.97 -16.10
C GLU A 81 -6.81 -1.70 -16.81
N PRO A 82 -5.78 -1.79 -17.67
CA PRO A 82 -5.28 -0.67 -18.46
C PRO A 82 -6.35 -0.09 -19.39
N ARG A 83 -6.23 1.22 -19.67
CA ARG A 83 -7.09 1.96 -20.60
C ARG A 83 -6.23 2.72 -21.63
N PRO A 84 -6.79 3.15 -22.79
CA PRO A 84 -6.01 3.83 -23.83
C PRO A 84 -5.23 5.09 -23.42
N ARG A 85 -5.55 5.71 -22.27
CA ARG A 85 -4.82 6.85 -21.68
C ARG A 85 -4.18 6.55 -20.33
N ASP A 86 -4.35 5.33 -19.84
CA ASP A 86 -3.85 4.84 -18.55
C ASP A 86 -3.30 3.42 -18.76
N PRO A 87 -2.10 3.30 -19.36
CA PRO A 87 -1.52 2.03 -19.77
C PRO A 87 -0.90 1.27 -18.59
N TYR A 88 -1.60 1.16 -17.48
CA TYR A 88 -1.12 0.47 -16.28
C TYR A 88 -2.11 -0.59 -15.81
N PHE A 89 -1.56 -1.75 -15.49
CA PHE A 89 -2.22 -2.68 -14.58
C PHE A 89 -2.00 -2.15 -13.17
N THR A 90 -3.07 -1.93 -12.40
CA THR A 90 -2.92 -1.44 -11.03
C THR A 90 -3.65 -2.33 -10.04
N ALA A 91 -3.11 -2.38 -8.82
CA ALA A 91 -3.79 -2.96 -7.69
C ALA A 91 -3.53 -2.17 -6.41
N VAL A 92 -4.54 -2.14 -5.56
CA VAL A 92 -4.49 -1.64 -4.20
C VAL A 92 -4.83 -2.79 -3.26
N CYS A 93 -3.97 -3.00 -2.28
CA CYS A 93 -4.18 -3.94 -1.20
C CYS A 93 -4.26 -3.17 0.10
N GLU A 94 -5.47 -3.02 0.62
CA GLU A 94 -5.76 -2.28 1.84
C GLU A 94 -6.10 -3.27 2.95
N PHE A 95 -5.60 -3.06 4.17
CA PHE A 95 -6.07 -3.87 5.30
C PHE A 95 -7.59 -3.76 5.42
N ARG A 96 -8.26 -4.92 5.55
CA ARG A 96 -9.68 -4.94 5.92
C ARG A 96 -9.80 -4.16 7.23
N LYS A 97 -10.57 -3.08 7.25
CA LYS A 97 -11.01 -2.42 8.48
C LYS A 97 -11.89 -3.41 9.27
N HIS A 98 -11.25 -4.38 9.92
CA HIS A 98 -11.79 -4.92 11.15
C HIS A 98 -11.56 -3.82 12.18
N PHE A 99 -12.61 -3.44 12.91
CA PHE A 99 -12.59 -2.42 13.97
C PHE A 99 -11.70 -2.83 15.17
N LEU A 100 -10.43 -3.16 14.93
CA LEU A 100 -9.45 -3.62 15.91
C LEU A 100 -8.40 -2.54 16.13
N ARG A 101 -8.87 -1.40 16.63
CA ARG A 101 -8.17 -0.45 17.50
C ARG A 101 -9.24 0.51 18.02
N LYS A 102 -9.90 0.08 19.08
CA LYS A 102 -10.46 0.98 20.11
C LYS A 102 -9.40 1.15 21.17
#